data_AF-A0A9Q3DSQ7-F1
#
_entry.id   AF-A0A9Q3DSQ7-F1
#
_cell.length_a   1.000
_cell.length_b   1.000
_cell.length_c   1.000
_cell.angle_alpha   90.00
_cell.angle_beta   90.00
_cell.angle_gamma   90.00
#
_symmetry.space_group_name_H-M   'P 1'
#
loop_
_entity.id
_entity.type
_entity.pdbx_description
1 polymer ?
#
loop_
_entity_poly.entity_id
_entity_poly.type
_entity_poly.pdbx_seq_one_letter_code
_entity_poly.pdbx_strand_id
1 'polypeptide(L)'
;MVLCSRMLISTILLEFHYRIYSGNLSEDRTMEIIKTFAWWPSWIKDVIEYCHSCVRCQKSNKYAGKRFRLIIHIQEPSTPLEVVHMDWVTSLPPGGHKGYNACLCIVDKYSKTPVFLPCSKDRTAMDTALFMWNRVISNTELFKNIISDRNPKFTSALWTIYIRFWVQNYHSQQHTIHKHIG
;
A
#
# COMPACT_ATOMS: atom_id res chain seq x y z
N MET A 1 -35.96 0.52 -28.70
CA MET A 1 -36.45 0.90 -27.36
C MET A 1 -37.89 0.45 -27.24
N VAL A 2 -38.17 -0.51 -26.36
CA VAL A 2 -39.52 -1.05 -26.15
C VAL A 2 -40.15 -0.37 -24.94
N LEU A 3 -41.39 0.11 -25.10
CA LEU A 3 -42.17 0.68 -24.02
C LEU A 3 -42.65 -0.46 -23.11
N CYS A 4 -42.13 -0.52 -21.89
CA CYS A 4 -42.33 -1.67 -21.03
C CYS A 4 -43.63 -1.54 -20.22
N SER A 5 -44.50 -2.57 -20.28
CA SER A 5 -45.65 -2.69 -19.39
C SER A 5 -45.17 -2.94 -17.96
N ARG A 6 -45.87 -2.38 -16.95
CA ARG A 6 -45.53 -2.55 -15.53
C ARG A 6 -45.36 -4.01 -15.12
N MET A 7 -46.07 -4.94 -15.77
CA MET A 7 -45.99 -6.37 -15.47
C MET A 7 -44.66 -7.03 -15.87
N LEU A 8 -43.86 -6.41 -16.74
CA LEU A 8 -42.62 -6.98 -17.27
C LEU A 8 -41.35 -6.41 -16.61
N ILE A 9 -41.49 -5.37 -15.79
CA ILE A 9 -40.35 -4.66 -15.15
C ILE A 9 -39.53 -5.62 -14.28
N SER A 10 -40.18 -6.42 -13.43
CA SER A 10 -39.50 -7.36 -12.53
C SER A 10 -38.73 -8.44 -13.29
N THR A 11 -39.30 -8.98 -14.37
CA THR A 11 -38.66 -9.98 -15.22
C THR A 11 -37.43 -9.41 -15.93
N ILE A 12 -37.54 -8.19 -16.44
CA ILE A 12 -36.42 -7.47 -17.09
C ILE A 12 -35.29 -7.24 -16.08
N LEU A 13 -35.60 -6.72 -14.89
CA LEU A 13 -34.62 -6.50 -13.83
C LEU A 13 -33.92 -7.80 -13.43
N LEU A 14 -34.67 -8.89 -13.27
CA LEU A 14 -34.11 -10.20 -12.95
C LEU A 14 -33.18 -10.71 -14.05
N GLU A 15 -33.63 -10.73 -15.30
CA GLU A 15 -32.86 -11.27 -16.42
C GLU A 15 -31.58 -10.47 -16.65
N PHE A 16 -31.66 -9.13 -16.73
CA PHE A 16 -30.49 -8.29 -17.03
C PHE A 16 -29.54 -8.13 -15.85
N HIS A 17 -29.99 -8.36 -14.62
CA HIS A 17 -29.13 -8.38 -13.45
C HIS A 17 -28.44 -9.74 -13.24
N TYR A 18 -29.09 -10.86 -13.62
CA TYR A 18 -28.62 -12.22 -13.29
C TYR A 18 -27.97 -12.98 -14.46
N ARG A 19 -28.30 -12.65 -15.71
CA ARG A 19 -27.76 -13.27 -16.93
C ARG A 19 -27.07 -12.17 -17.74
N ILE A 20 -25.77 -12.24 -18.04
CA ILE A 20 -25.14 -13.08 -19.06
C ILE A 20 -23.61 -13.06 -18.78
N TYR A 21 -23.02 -14.18 -18.34
CA TYR A 21 -21.59 -14.47 -18.12
C TYR A 21 -20.82 -13.68 -17.01
N SER A 22 -20.60 -14.38 -15.88
CA SER A 22 -19.48 -14.21 -14.94
C SER A 22 -19.25 -12.83 -14.28
N GLY A 23 -20.07 -12.50 -13.29
CA GLY A 23 -19.77 -11.45 -12.32
C GLY A 23 -21.05 -10.79 -11.84
N ASN A 24 -21.17 -10.56 -10.54
CA ASN A 24 -22.24 -9.70 -10.02
C ASN A 24 -22.05 -8.32 -10.67
N LEU A 25 -22.92 -7.95 -11.60
CA LEU A 25 -22.81 -6.68 -12.31
C LEU A 25 -22.96 -5.54 -11.31
N SER A 26 -22.11 -4.52 -11.41
CA SER A 26 -22.31 -3.27 -10.70
C SER A 26 -23.61 -2.61 -11.17
N GLU A 27 -24.22 -1.82 -10.30
CA GLU A 27 -25.41 -1.01 -10.58
C GLU A 27 -25.26 -0.26 -11.92
N ASP A 28 -24.11 0.37 -12.16
CA ASP A 28 -23.78 1.08 -13.40
C ASP A 28 -23.95 0.21 -14.65
N ARG A 29 -23.50 -1.04 -14.59
CA ARG A 29 -23.56 -1.94 -15.74
C ARG A 29 -24.96 -2.48 -15.98
N THR A 30 -25.74 -2.71 -14.91
CA THR A 30 -27.16 -3.03 -15.04
C THR A 30 -27.93 -1.87 -15.66
N MET A 31 -27.62 -0.62 -15.30
CA MET A 31 -28.21 0.58 -15.90
C MET A 31 -27.86 0.73 -17.39
N GLU A 32 -26.60 0.54 -17.78
CA GLU A 32 -26.16 0.62 -19.18
C GLU A 32 -26.89 -0.39 -20.08
N ILE A 33 -27.04 -1.62 -19.60
CA ILE A 33 -27.76 -2.67 -20.33
C ILE A 33 -29.23 -2.29 -20.48
N ILE A 34 -29.91 -1.96 -19.39
CA ILE A 34 -31.35 -1.64 -19.44
C ILE A 34 -31.63 -0.45 -20.34
N LYS A 35 -30.78 0.58 -20.30
CA LYS A 35 -30.86 1.75 -21.19
C LYS A 35 -30.89 1.38 -22.68
N THR A 36 -30.23 0.30 -23.08
CA THR A 36 -30.19 -0.17 -24.48
C THR A 36 -31.42 -0.98 -24.89
N PHE A 37 -32.09 -1.67 -23.96
CA PHE A 37 -33.16 -2.61 -24.28
C PHE A 37 -34.57 -2.13 -23.91
N ALA A 38 -34.74 -1.41 -22.80
CA ALA A 38 -36.06 -1.13 -22.24
C ALA A 38 -36.16 0.29 -21.64
N TRP A 39 -37.36 0.86 -21.67
CA TRP A 39 -37.65 2.14 -21.03
C TRP A 39 -39.04 2.13 -20.37
N TRP A 40 -39.12 2.70 -19.17
CA TRP A 40 -40.37 2.97 -18.45
C TRP A 40 -40.22 4.16 -17.48
N PRO A 41 -41.33 4.77 -17.01
CA PRO A 41 -41.25 5.83 -15.99
C PRO A 41 -40.59 5.30 -14.72
N SER A 42 -39.56 5.98 -14.22
CA SER A 42 -38.77 5.60 -13.03
C SER A 42 -37.81 4.42 -13.21
N TRP A 43 -37.49 3.99 -14.44
CA TRP A 43 -36.60 2.85 -14.67
C TRP A 43 -35.25 2.93 -13.95
N ILE A 44 -34.66 4.12 -13.85
CA ILE A 44 -33.40 4.33 -13.11
C ILE A 44 -33.59 4.00 -11.63
N LYS A 45 -34.65 4.50 -10.99
CA LYS A 45 -34.92 4.28 -9.57
C LYS A 45 -35.15 2.79 -9.29
N ASP A 46 -35.94 2.14 -10.14
CA ASP A 46 -36.27 0.73 -9.98
C ASP A 46 -35.04 -0.17 -10.13
N VAL A 47 -34.10 0.18 -11.02
CA VAL A 47 -32.82 -0.52 -11.17
C VAL A 47 -31.96 -0.39 -9.91
N ILE A 48 -31.83 0.84 -9.39
CA ILE A 48 -31.06 1.10 -8.18
C ILE A 48 -31.65 0.31 -7.01
N GLU A 49 -32.96 0.41 -6.78
CA GLU A 49 -33.64 -0.30 -5.69
C GLU A 49 -33.50 -1.83 -5.82
N TYR A 50 -33.58 -2.35 -7.05
CA TYR A 50 -33.37 -3.77 -7.31
C TYR A 50 -31.92 -4.22 -7.02
N CYS A 51 -30.92 -3.46 -7.46
CA CYS A 51 -29.51 -3.76 -7.17
C CYS A 51 -29.19 -3.66 -5.66
N HIS A 52 -29.82 -2.72 -4.95
CA HIS A 52 -29.69 -2.56 -3.50
C HIS A 52 -30.36 -3.71 -2.72
N SER A 53 -31.49 -4.23 -3.19
CA SER A 53 -32.18 -5.36 -2.56
C SER A 53 -31.53 -6.72 -2.84
N CYS A 54 -30.66 -6.81 -3.85
CA CYS A 54 -29.98 -8.07 -4.20
C CYS A 54 -28.98 -8.52 -3.13
N VAL A 55 -29.35 -9.53 -2.33
CA VAL A 55 -28.52 -10.12 -1.25
C VAL A 55 -27.14 -10.57 -1.76
N ARG A 56 -27.07 -11.11 -2.98
CA ARG A 56 -25.82 -11.59 -3.58
C ARG A 56 -24.87 -10.43 -3.87
N CYS A 57 -25.39 -9.34 -4.45
CA CYS A 57 -24.61 -8.12 -4.68
C CYS A 57 -24.20 -7.48 -3.37
N GLN A 58 -25.08 -7.39 -2.37
CA GLN A 58 -24.72 -6.82 -1.05
C GLN A 58 -23.64 -7.64 -0.33
N LYS A 59 -23.65 -8.98 -0.47
CA LYS A 59 -22.60 -9.84 0.11
C LYS A 59 -21.26 -9.74 -0.63
N SER A 60 -21.28 -9.61 -1.96
CA SER A 60 -20.04 -9.51 -2.75
C SER A 60 -19.47 -8.11 -2.81
N ASN A 61 -20.36 -7.11 -2.77
CA ASN A 61 -20.01 -5.71 -2.74
C ASN A 61 -19.53 -5.44 -1.33
N LYS A 62 -18.22 -5.60 -1.12
CA LYS A 62 -17.56 -5.03 0.04
C LYS A 62 -17.78 -3.53 -0.08
N TYR A 63 -18.87 -3.04 0.50
CA TYR A 63 -19.15 -1.62 0.61
C TYR A 63 -17.81 -0.95 0.92
N ALA A 64 -17.34 -0.08 0.03
CA ALA A 64 -16.16 0.75 0.24
C ALA A 64 -16.48 1.83 1.30
N GLY A 65 -17.14 1.42 2.40
CA GLY A 65 -17.57 2.23 3.52
C GLY A 65 -16.43 2.59 4.47
N LYS A 66 -15.20 2.15 4.18
CA LYS A 66 -14.05 2.92 4.61
C LYS A 66 -13.78 3.94 3.52
N ARG A 67 -14.24 5.17 3.76
CA ARG A 67 -13.61 6.39 3.23
C ARG A 67 -12.14 6.06 3.03
N PHE A 68 -11.63 6.22 1.81
CA PHE A 68 -10.19 6.23 1.56
C PHE A 68 -9.59 6.95 2.76
N ARG A 69 -8.85 6.23 3.62
CA ARG A 69 -8.13 6.91 4.70
C ARG A 69 -7.33 7.97 3.97
N LEU A 70 -7.49 9.24 4.36
CA LEU A 70 -6.72 10.34 3.78
C LEU A 70 -5.29 9.83 3.64
N ILE A 71 -4.81 9.77 2.40
CA ILE A 71 -3.44 9.33 2.14
C ILE A 71 -2.59 10.35 2.90
N ILE A 72 -1.99 9.92 4.01
CA ILE A 72 -1.14 10.80 4.80
C ILE A 72 0.07 11.07 3.91
N HIS A 73 0.13 12.27 3.36
CA HIS A 73 1.27 12.67 2.56
C HIS A 73 2.44 12.90 3.51
N ILE A 74 3.48 12.07 3.38
CA ILE A 74 4.76 12.33 4.05
C ILE A 74 5.32 13.61 3.42
N GLN A 75 5.70 14.61 4.22
CA GLN A 75 6.32 15.83 3.71
C GLN A 75 7.54 15.51 2.84
N GLU A 76 7.75 16.28 1.76
CA GLU A 76 8.96 16.11 0.95
C GLU A 76 10.19 16.53 1.76
N PRO A 77 11.29 15.75 1.72
CA PRO A 77 12.53 16.12 2.38
C PRO A 77 13.16 17.34 1.71
N SER A 78 13.88 18.14 2.47
CA SER A 78 14.61 19.32 1.98
C SER A 78 16.06 19.02 1.67
N THR A 79 16.62 17.93 2.23
CA THR A 79 18.01 17.51 2.00
C THR A 79 18.10 16.02 1.65
N PRO A 80 19.15 15.60 0.90
CA PRO A 80 19.45 14.18 0.71
C PRO A 80 19.48 13.42 2.03
N LEU A 81 19.04 12.16 2.00
CA LEU A 81 19.06 11.23 3.13
C LEU A 81 18.20 11.64 4.33
N GLU A 82 17.46 12.75 4.28
CA GLU A 82 16.60 13.16 5.40
C GLU A 82 15.48 12.16 5.69
N VAL A 83 14.84 11.65 4.63
CA VAL A 83 13.78 10.66 4.70
C VAL A 83 14.14 9.49 3.80
N VAL A 84 14.22 8.29 4.37
CA VAL A 84 14.48 7.06 3.61
C VAL A 84 13.33 6.08 3.70
N HIS A 85 13.05 5.40 2.59
CA HIS A 85 12.15 4.26 2.53
C HIS A 85 12.96 2.97 2.64
N MET A 86 12.52 2.04 3.48
CA MET A 86 13.16 0.74 3.66
C MET A 86 12.17 -0.38 3.37
N ASP A 87 12.61 -1.34 2.55
CA ASP A 87 11.78 -2.48 2.17
C ASP A 87 12.59 -3.78 2.07
N TRP A 88 11.99 -4.88 2.50
CA TRP A 88 12.56 -6.22 2.41
C TRP A 88 12.01 -6.91 1.16
N VAL A 89 12.84 -7.02 0.14
CA VAL A 89 12.51 -7.84 -1.03
C VAL A 89 12.93 -9.27 -0.74
N THR A 90 11.96 -10.09 -0.36
CA THR A 90 12.15 -11.52 -0.10
C THR A 90 11.72 -12.36 -1.30
N SER A 91 12.18 -13.62 -1.36
CA SER A 91 11.84 -14.58 -2.43
C SER A 91 12.52 -14.32 -3.78
N LEU A 92 13.74 -13.79 -3.73
CA LEU A 92 14.60 -13.73 -4.92
C LEU A 92 15.21 -15.11 -5.19
N PRO A 93 15.41 -15.50 -6.46
CA PRO A 93 16.24 -16.64 -6.80
C PRO A 93 17.63 -16.51 -6.15
N PRO A 94 18.19 -17.58 -5.54
CA PRO A 94 19.53 -17.54 -4.97
C PRO A 94 20.57 -17.11 -6.03
N GLY A 95 21.34 -16.08 -5.71
CA GLY A 95 22.28 -15.45 -6.65
C GLY A 95 23.67 -15.20 -6.07
N GLY A 96 24.67 -15.21 -6.97
CA GLY A 96 26.08 -14.96 -6.67
C GLY A 96 26.75 -16.08 -5.87
N HIS A 97 28.05 -15.94 -5.60
CA HIS A 97 28.84 -16.95 -4.88
C HIS A 97 28.33 -17.27 -3.46
N LYS A 98 27.58 -16.35 -2.85
CA LYS A 98 27.02 -16.51 -1.51
C LYS A 98 25.57 -17.00 -1.48
N GLY A 99 24.93 -17.19 -2.64
CA GLY A 99 23.56 -17.71 -2.75
C GLY A 99 22.50 -16.84 -2.07
N TYR A 100 22.66 -15.51 -2.11
CA TYR A 100 21.70 -14.59 -1.48
C TYR A 100 20.33 -14.65 -2.17
N ASN A 101 19.27 -14.67 -1.38
CA ASN A 101 17.88 -14.90 -1.81
C ASN A 101 16.91 -13.80 -1.34
N ALA A 102 17.45 -12.71 -0.79
CA ALA A 102 16.72 -11.52 -0.40
C ALA A 102 17.61 -10.28 -0.54
N CYS A 103 17.01 -9.10 -0.54
CA CYS A 103 17.75 -7.85 -0.35
C CYS A 103 16.96 -6.87 0.53
N LEU A 104 17.73 -6.07 1.28
CA LEU A 104 17.20 -4.87 1.92
C LEU A 104 17.38 -3.71 0.95
N CYS A 105 16.26 -3.12 0.53
CA CYS A 105 16.22 -1.94 -0.32
C CYS A 105 16.09 -0.70 0.58
N ILE A 106 16.94 0.30 0.34
CA ILE A 106 16.90 1.59 1.02
C ILE A 106 16.85 2.66 -0.05
N VAL A 107 15.79 3.45 -0.09
CA VAL A 107 15.60 4.49 -1.10
C VAL A 107 15.55 5.84 -0.43
N ASP A 108 16.47 6.73 -0.80
CA ASP A 108 16.40 8.12 -0.38
C ASP A 108 15.21 8.80 -1.06
N LYS A 109 14.30 9.37 -0.26
CA LYS A 109 13.11 10.04 -0.79
C LYS A 109 13.49 11.33 -1.53
N TYR A 110 14.60 12.00 -1.20
CA TYR A 110 15.01 13.22 -1.88
C TYR A 110 15.57 12.91 -3.28
N SER A 111 16.67 12.17 -3.35
CA SER A 111 17.36 11.86 -4.61
C SER A 111 16.68 10.76 -5.43
N LYS A 112 15.72 10.02 -4.85
CA LYS A 112 15.12 8.80 -5.41
C LYS A 112 16.15 7.69 -5.69
N THR A 113 17.33 7.77 -5.10
CA THR A 113 18.41 6.81 -5.34
C THR A 113 18.23 5.58 -4.45
N PRO A 114 18.19 4.37 -5.03
CA PRO A 114 18.11 3.13 -4.28
C PRO A 114 19.51 2.58 -3.92
N VAL A 115 19.62 2.02 -2.73
CA VAL A 115 20.74 1.20 -2.28
C VAL A 115 20.20 -0.20 -1.98
N PHE A 116 20.75 -1.20 -2.65
CA PHE A 116 20.37 -2.60 -2.45
C PHE A 116 21.46 -3.33 -1.68
N LEU A 117 21.07 -3.93 -0.57
CA LEU A 117 21.97 -4.71 0.26
C LEU A 117 21.57 -6.20 0.20
N PRO A 118 22.29 -7.01 -0.59
CA PRO A 118 21.93 -8.41 -0.78
C PRO A 118 22.23 -9.25 0.48
N CYS A 119 21.34 -10.20 0.78
CA CYS A 119 21.38 -11.01 1.98
C CYS A 119 20.53 -12.28 1.91
N SER A 120 20.44 -13.02 3.03
CA SER A 120 19.50 -14.12 3.18
C SER A 120 18.18 -13.64 3.80
N LYS A 121 17.06 -14.22 3.36
CA LYS A 121 15.71 -14.01 3.89
C LYS A 121 15.57 -14.37 5.38
N ASP A 122 16.42 -15.27 5.86
CA ASP A 122 16.36 -15.85 7.21
C ASP A 122 16.99 -14.94 8.29
N ARG A 123 17.41 -13.72 7.91
CA ARG A 123 17.98 -12.76 8.86
C ARG A 123 16.98 -12.37 9.95
N THR A 124 17.47 -12.32 11.18
CA THR A 124 16.71 -11.82 12.33
C THR A 124 16.64 -10.28 12.34
N ALA A 125 15.84 -9.72 13.23
CA ALA A 125 15.85 -8.28 13.48
C ALA A 125 17.23 -7.79 13.97
N MET A 126 17.94 -8.61 14.75
CA MET A 126 19.30 -8.29 15.22
C MET A 126 20.29 -8.24 14.05
N ASP A 127 20.25 -9.25 13.18
CA ASP A 127 21.08 -9.27 11.97
C ASP A 127 20.79 -8.05 11.08
N THR A 128 19.52 -7.64 11.01
CA THR A 128 19.10 -6.46 10.26
C THR A 128 19.70 -5.17 10.84
N ALA A 129 19.62 -4.98 12.16
CA ALA A 129 20.20 -3.82 12.84
C ALA A 129 21.73 -3.76 12.69
N LEU A 130 22.42 -4.88 12.88
CA LEU A 130 23.88 -4.98 12.67
C LEU A 130 24.26 -4.73 11.21
N PHE A 131 23.49 -5.26 10.27
CA PHE A 131 23.74 -5.08 8.85
C PHE A 131 23.55 -3.62 8.42
N MET A 132 22.52 -2.94 8.93
CA MET A 132 22.29 -1.51 8.75
C MET A 132 23.45 -0.68 9.31
N TRP A 133 23.88 -0.97 10.54
CA TRP A 133 24.99 -0.29 11.19
C TRP A 133 26.28 -0.37 10.36
N ASN A 134 26.66 -1.58 9.95
CA ASN A 134 27.93 -1.83 9.29
C ASN A 134 28.00 -1.41 7.82
N ARG A 135 26.86 -1.29 7.13
CA ARG A 135 26.84 -1.08 5.67
C ARG A 135 26.33 0.28 5.24
N VAL A 136 25.51 0.90 6.06
CA VAL A 136 24.81 2.14 5.71
C VAL A 136 25.30 3.24 6.62
N ILE A 137 25.10 3.07 7.92
CA ILE A 137 25.32 4.14 8.90
C ILE A 137 26.80 4.50 9.04
N SER A 138 27.71 3.56 8.87
CA SER A 138 29.15 3.87 8.87
C SER A 138 29.59 4.77 7.70
N ASN A 139 28.81 4.83 6.63
CA ASN A 139 29.20 5.41 5.35
C ASN A 139 28.32 6.58 4.89
N THR A 140 27.27 6.92 5.64
CA THR A 140 26.31 7.97 5.27
C THR A 140 26.03 8.93 6.41
N GLU A 141 25.58 10.13 6.06
CA GLU A 141 24.97 11.05 7.02
C GLU A 141 23.67 10.45 7.61
N LEU A 142 23.22 11.03 8.73
CA LEU A 142 22.10 10.52 9.53
C LEU A 142 20.75 10.68 8.80
N PHE A 143 19.96 9.61 8.71
CA PHE A 143 18.55 9.73 8.33
C PHE A 143 17.73 10.36 9.47
N LYS A 144 16.83 11.29 9.18
CA LYS A 144 15.94 11.82 10.23
C LYS A 144 14.72 10.92 10.41
N ASN A 145 14.17 10.44 9.29
CA ASN A 145 12.99 9.61 9.26
C ASN A 145 13.21 8.34 8.42
N ILE A 146 12.81 7.20 8.97
CA ILE A 146 12.77 5.92 8.28
C ILE A 146 11.32 5.49 8.11
N ILE A 147 10.93 5.19 6.88
CA ILE A 147 9.59 4.70 6.54
C ILE A 147 9.74 3.26 6.05
N SER A 148 9.09 2.33 6.73
CA SER A 148 9.11 0.91 6.36
C SER A 148 7.70 0.33 6.42
N ASP A 149 7.54 -0.87 5.86
CA ASP A 149 6.33 -1.67 6.00
C ASP A 149 6.21 -2.25 7.43
N ARG A 150 5.22 -3.11 7.65
CA ARG A 150 5.01 -3.78 8.95
C ARG A 150 5.75 -5.12 9.03
N ASN A 151 6.87 -5.27 8.33
CA ASN A 151 7.66 -6.48 8.44
C ASN A 151 8.14 -6.66 9.90
N PRO A 152 8.02 -7.86 10.50
CA PRO A 152 8.44 -8.10 11.88
C PRO A 152 9.89 -7.70 12.19
N LYS A 153 10.75 -7.69 11.16
CA LYS A 153 12.14 -7.22 11.26
C LYS A 153 12.23 -5.72 11.61
N PHE A 154 11.26 -4.90 11.17
CA PHE A 154 11.16 -3.46 11.43
C PHE A 154 10.20 -3.09 12.56
N THR A 155 9.41 -4.03 13.09
CA THR A 155 8.48 -3.75 14.20
C THR A 155 8.90 -4.42 15.51
N SER A 156 10.05 -5.09 15.54
CA SER A 156 10.55 -5.75 16.76
C SER A 156 10.96 -4.74 17.84
N ALA A 157 10.91 -5.17 19.10
CA ALA A 157 11.40 -4.38 20.23
C ALA A 157 12.88 -4.02 20.07
N LEU A 158 13.69 -4.96 19.56
CA LEU A 158 15.10 -4.74 19.26
C LEU A 158 15.28 -3.63 18.23
N TRP A 159 14.54 -3.67 17.12
CA TRP A 159 14.58 -2.62 16.10
C TRP A 159 14.21 -1.25 16.67
N THR A 160 13.17 -1.20 17.49
CA THR A 160 12.75 0.04 18.16
C THR A 160 13.85 0.60 19.06
N ILE A 161 14.50 -0.25 19.85
CA ILE A 161 15.62 0.14 20.72
C ILE A 161 16.80 0.63 19.87
N TYR A 162 17.14 -0.09 18.80
CA TYR A 162 18.22 0.24 17.88
C TYR A 162 18.04 1.63 17.24
N ILE A 163 16.85 1.90 16.68
CA ILE A 163 16.54 3.21 16.09
C ILE A 163 16.57 4.31 17.14
N ARG A 164 16.01 4.09 18.33
CA ARG A 164 16.06 5.07 19.43
C ARG A 164 17.47 5.40 19.86
N PHE A 165 18.30 4.37 20.06
CA PHE A 165 19.71 4.54 20.41
C PHE A 165 20.43 5.36 19.34
N TRP A 166 20.18 5.06 18.07
CA TRP A 166 20.79 5.77 16.96
C TRP A 166 20.36 7.24 16.87
N VAL A 167 19.06 7.54 16.96
CA VAL A 167 18.57 8.94 16.97
C VAL A 167 19.18 9.72 18.15
N GLN A 168 19.22 9.12 19.34
CA GLN A 168 19.72 9.80 20.55
C GLN A 168 21.23 10.05 20.55
N ASN A 169 22.04 9.07 20.11
CA ASN A 169 23.50 9.16 20.20
C ASN A 169 24.16 10.00 19.11
N TYR A 170 23.47 10.29 18.00
CA TYR A 170 24.02 11.14 16.95
C TYR A 170 23.55 12.60 17.01
N HIS A 171 22.39 12.89 17.63
CA HIS A 171 22.01 14.26 17.97
C HIS A 171 22.96 14.90 19.00
N SER A 172 23.54 14.11 19.91
CA SER A 172 24.55 14.58 20.86
C SER A 172 25.90 14.91 20.22
N GLN A 173 26.27 14.28 19.10
CA GLN A 173 27.52 14.58 18.40
C GLN A 173 27.48 15.90 17.60
N GLN A 174 26.31 16.33 17.12
CA GLN A 174 26.11 17.64 16.48
C GLN A 174 26.31 18.81 17.48
N HIS A 175 25.96 18.63 18.75
CA HIS A 175 26.18 19.65 19.78
C HIS A 175 27.62 19.72 20.31
N THR A 176 28.45 18.72 20.02
CA THR A 176 29.82 18.64 20.57
C THR A 176 30.89 19.16 19.57
N ILE A 177 30.55 19.36 18.29
CA ILE A 177 31.47 19.86 17.26
C ILE A 177 31.23 21.38 17.05
N HIS A 178 31.37 22.17 18.11
CA HIS A 178 31.67 23.61 18.02
C HIS A 178 32.41 24.06 19.29
N LYS A 179 33.65 23.61 19.46
CA LYS A 179 34.68 24.40 20.11
C LYS A 179 35.84 24.50 19.13
N HIS A 180 35.76 25.49 18.26
CA HIS A 180 36.90 25.89 17.45
C HIS A 180 38.03 26.30 18.39
N ILE A 181 39.17 25.66 18.19
CA ILE A 181 40.47 26.17 18.58
C ILE A 181 40.78 27.27 17.56
N GLY A 182 40.94 28.48 18.05
CA GLY A 182 41.31 29.70 17.34
C GLY A 182 41.56 30.79 18.36
#